data_AF-A0A6P8BMW1-F1
#
_entry.id   AF-A0A6P8BMW1-F1
#
_cell.length_a   1.000
_cell.length_b   1.000
_cell.length_c   1.000
_cell.angle_alpha   90.00
_cell.angle_beta   90.00
_cell.angle_gamma   90.00
#
_symmetry.space_group_name_H-M   'P 1'
#
loop_
_entity.id
_entity.type
_entity.pdbx_description
1 polymer ?
#
loop_
_entity_poly.entity_id
_entity_poly.type
_entity_poly.pdbx_seq_one_letter_code
_entity_poly.pdbx_strand_id
1 'polypeptide(L)'
;MQCFTKENLGRDLKNMGEERQENNLEVRAKIIKKAFHYAMKAHKNPEKPFVIRKRCLSSNVIFAFPGTWSTADWIPTETSTRHFGQAKVNLEVFPSLRSIGNDEAASVHDAFLRRFLLIVEKPKFQNEVEKALKRKKQIIFAGHSGGGPVAIYATVWLFEYLRSKKIQASSPFCLTFGSPLMADHIFGHAVRREKWSDCFIHFITRYDIIPRIMLAPPSYTEQILPEILPFFSKNSQNSTQTSLENDEFVTVVFENVMRNASSVASQAACKLMGSTNYLVDTISSFVELSPYRPFGTYVFCYGNKKVLTVRNPDAVLQLLIYSSQLSSRDEGSEVAQMSLSEHLAYKTKLDEIAGNQEIYCLDKFRELPLNSEECADSEAQTINTALNELGLSVRARLCLRAAREAENHKIANQKKIDTNRDNMEKAMTVLEGYRTSCETRRVGYYDSFKLQKYQEDFMANIKRLELAGMWDEIIEMLKRYELPDGFEGEDSWVELGTKYRRLVEPFDIANYYRNSLNADTQLYMKPGSRPKRYWYTQRWREHKENIPRGSSGESTFWADVEQLRIEMIANKTPFNSEKEKVLELEENLKAWYDATLVKKDVFLPETTLVKWWKTLPEQHRASSCIKELISS
;
A
#
# COMPACT_ATOMS: atom_id res chain seq x y z
N MET A 1 2.74 -2.92 16.66
CA MET A 1 2.29 -4.22 17.20
C MET A 1 1.37 -3.94 18.40
N GLN A 2 0.04 -3.97 18.25
CA GLN A 2 -0.89 -4.10 19.38
C GLN A 2 -2.33 -4.32 18.88
N CYS A 3 -2.89 -5.47 19.25
CA CYS A 3 -4.18 -6.00 18.82
C CYS A 3 -5.32 -5.49 19.73
N PHE A 4 -6.52 -5.25 19.20
CA PHE A 4 -7.73 -4.88 19.94
C PHE A 4 -8.15 -5.95 20.97
N THR A 5 -7.74 -5.82 22.23
CA THR A 5 -8.32 -6.55 23.38
C THR A 5 -8.80 -5.59 24.44
N LYS A 6 -9.57 -6.10 25.43
CA LYS A 6 -9.98 -5.38 26.65
C LYS A 6 -8.85 -4.54 27.28
N GLU A 7 -7.63 -5.05 27.33
CA GLU A 7 -6.46 -4.35 27.90
C GLU A 7 -5.73 -3.41 26.92
N ASN A 8 -5.71 -3.72 25.62
CA ASN A 8 -5.01 -2.92 24.60
C ASN A 8 -5.87 -1.80 24.00
N LEU A 9 -7.15 -1.75 24.33
CA LEU A 9 -7.93 -0.53 24.17
C LEU A 9 -7.32 0.63 24.99
N GLY A 10 -6.48 0.33 26.00
CA GLY A 10 -5.84 1.31 26.88
C GLY A 10 -4.48 1.88 26.44
N ARG A 11 -3.69 1.24 25.55
CA ARG A 11 -2.27 1.64 25.33
C ARG A 11 -1.94 2.26 23.97
N ASP A 12 -2.57 1.84 22.88
CA ASP A 12 -2.31 2.41 21.54
C ASP A 12 -3.05 3.73 21.26
N LEU A 13 -3.72 4.28 22.27
CA LEU A 13 -4.36 5.60 22.27
C LEU A 13 -3.71 6.56 23.28
N LYS A 14 -2.43 6.31 23.63
CA LYS A 14 -1.59 7.15 24.51
C LYS A 14 -1.31 8.57 23.98
N ASN A 15 -1.73 8.93 22.77
CA ASN A 15 -1.59 10.30 22.23
C ASN A 15 -2.82 11.19 22.44
N MET A 16 -3.77 10.80 23.30
CA MET A 16 -4.80 11.72 23.79
C MET A 16 -4.81 11.69 25.31
N GLY A 17 -4.18 12.69 25.92
CA GLY A 17 -4.45 13.23 27.27
C GLY A 17 -4.60 12.23 28.42
N GLU A 18 -3.75 12.39 29.44
CA GLU A 18 -3.81 11.65 30.69
C GLU A 18 -5.21 11.65 31.35
N GLU A 19 -5.44 10.56 32.12
CA GLU A 19 -6.54 10.27 33.07
C GLU A 19 -7.71 9.35 32.65
N ARG A 20 -7.82 8.25 33.42
CA ARG A 20 -8.98 7.36 33.72
C ARG A 20 -9.37 6.31 32.66
N GLN A 21 -8.92 5.09 32.92
CA GLN A 21 -8.94 3.92 32.02
C GLN A 21 -10.33 3.25 31.81
N GLU A 22 -11.29 3.42 32.72
CA GLU A 22 -12.64 2.84 32.58
C GLU A 22 -13.62 3.72 31.78
N ASN A 23 -13.40 5.03 31.72
CA ASN A 23 -14.25 5.98 30.96
C ASN A 23 -14.03 5.95 29.44
N ASN A 24 -12.99 5.27 28.94
CA ASN A 24 -12.52 5.42 27.56
C ASN A 24 -13.23 4.47 26.56
N LEU A 25 -13.63 3.27 26.97
CA LEU A 25 -14.33 2.31 26.10
C LEU A 25 -15.77 2.76 25.79
N GLU A 26 -16.48 3.27 26.79
CA GLU A 26 -17.86 3.76 26.65
C GLU A 26 -17.94 5.01 25.74
N VAL A 27 -16.98 5.93 25.87
CA VAL A 27 -16.87 7.11 25.01
C VAL A 27 -16.61 6.71 23.55
N ARG A 28 -15.83 5.65 23.31
CA ARG A 28 -15.53 5.14 21.96
C ARG A 28 -16.71 4.38 21.35
N ALA A 29 -17.39 3.53 22.12
CA ALA A 29 -18.65 2.92 21.69
C ALA A 29 -19.69 3.99 21.32
N LYS A 30 -19.77 5.08 22.10
CA LYS A 30 -20.60 6.25 21.78
C LYS A 30 -20.19 6.90 20.45
N ILE A 31 -18.90 6.98 20.11
CA ILE A 31 -18.42 7.53 18.83
C ILE A 31 -18.80 6.61 17.66
N ILE A 32 -18.58 5.29 17.79
CA ILE A 32 -18.91 4.30 16.75
C ILE A 32 -20.41 4.33 16.45
N LYS A 33 -21.26 4.29 17.48
CA LYS A 33 -22.72 4.40 17.31
C LYS A 33 -23.13 5.71 16.63
N LYS A 34 -22.46 6.82 16.98
CA LYS A 34 -22.72 8.12 16.33
C LYS A 34 -22.27 8.10 14.86
N ALA A 35 -21.13 7.51 14.54
CA ALA A 35 -20.64 7.38 13.17
C ALA A 35 -21.62 6.56 12.32
N PHE A 36 -22.05 5.41 12.83
CA PHE A 36 -23.07 4.58 12.18
C PHE A 36 -24.39 5.34 12.01
N HIS A 37 -24.89 6.01 13.06
CA HIS A 37 -26.12 6.81 12.97
C HIS A 37 -26.03 7.87 11.85
N TYR A 38 -24.89 8.55 11.70
CA TYR A 38 -24.70 9.55 10.66
C TYR A 38 -24.53 8.93 9.26
N ALA A 39 -23.90 7.76 9.15
CA ALA A 39 -23.87 6.98 7.90
C ALA A 39 -25.30 6.63 7.45
N MET A 40 -26.14 6.12 8.37
CA MET A 40 -27.54 5.83 8.07
C MET A 40 -28.40 7.08 7.84
N LYS A 41 -28.03 8.22 8.43
CA LYS A 41 -28.68 9.52 8.17
C LYS A 41 -28.33 10.04 6.77
N ALA A 42 -27.12 9.79 6.28
CA ALA A 42 -26.72 10.16 4.93
C ALA A 42 -27.60 9.48 3.87
N HIS A 43 -27.97 8.20 4.06
CA HIS A 43 -28.92 7.50 3.18
C HIS A 43 -30.28 8.21 3.04
N LYS A 44 -30.73 8.91 4.09
CA LYS A 44 -32.01 9.65 4.05
C LYS A 44 -31.93 10.97 3.29
N ASN A 45 -30.74 11.34 2.80
CA ASN A 45 -30.51 12.59 2.08
C ASN A 45 -29.64 12.30 0.83
N PRO A 46 -30.11 11.46 -0.12
CA PRO A 46 -29.28 11.01 -1.24
C PRO A 46 -28.79 12.17 -2.14
N GLU A 47 -29.53 13.29 -2.19
CA GLU A 47 -29.14 14.51 -2.90
C GLU A 47 -27.87 15.17 -2.33
N LYS A 48 -27.53 14.89 -1.07
CA LYS A 48 -26.35 15.46 -0.42
C LYS A 48 -25.18 14.49 -0.55
N PRO A 49 -24.03 14.93 -1.10
CA PRO A 49 -22.87 14.05 -1.26
C PRO A 49 -22.30 13.55 0.08
N PHE A 50 -22.55 14.27 1.17
CA PHE A 50 -22.17 13.89 2.52
C PHE A 50 -22.99 14.67 3.56
N VAL A 51 -23.07 14.13 4.78
CA VAL A 51 -23.67 14.76 5.96
C VAL A 51 -22.57 14.99 7.00
N ILE A 52 -22.59 16.16 7.64
CA ILE A 52 -21.59 16.48 8.68
C ILE A 52 -22.28 16.60 10.03
N ARG A 53 -21.70 15.93 11.03
CA ARG A 53 -21.99 16.20 12.44
C ARG A 53 -21.04 17.27 12.97
N LYS A 54 -21.59 18.44 13.31
CA LYS A 54 -20.85 19.48 14.04
C LYS A 54 -21.61 19.83 15.32
N ARG A 55 -21.04 19.54 16.48
CA ARG A 55 -21.45 20.17 17.74
C ARG A 55 -20.32 21.09 18.20
N CYS A 56 -20.67 22.26 18.73
CA CYS A 56 -19.68 23.26 19.16
C CYS A 56 -18.69 22.64 20.16
N LEU A 57 -19.24 21.95 21.17
CA LEU A 57 -18.51 21.33 22.28
C LEU A 57 -17.94 19.92 21.98
N SER A 58 -18.13 19.35 20.78
CA SER A 58 -17.54 18.03 20.49
C SER A 58 -16.09 18.14 20.03
N SER A 59 -15.21 17.32 20.61
CA SER A 59 -13.81 17.14 20.18
C SER A 59 -13.69 16.54 18.78
N ASN A 60 -14.76 15.89 18.29
CA ASN A 60 -14.75 15.16 17.02
C ASN A 60 -15.73 15.77 16.01
N VAL A 61 -15.43 15.64 14.72
CA VAL A 61 -16.30 15.93 13.57
C VAL A 61 -16.47 14.66 12.76
N ILE A 62 -17.72 14.32 12.43
CA ILE A 62 -18.03 13.13 11.63
C ILE A 62 -18.52 13.58 10.27
N PHE A 63 -17.84 13.14 9.22
CA PHE A 63 -18.25 13.24 7.82
C PHE A 63 -18.79 11.87 7.42
N ALA A 64 -20.09 11.82 7.09
CA ALA A 64 -20.75 10.59 6.72
C ALA A 64 -21.20 10.63 5.27
N PHE A 65 -20.86 9.58 4.52
CA PHE A 65 -21.17 9.46 3.10
C PHE A 65 -22.36 8.51 2.90
N PRO A 66 -23.30 8.85 2.00
CA PRO A 66 -24.42 7.98 1.71
C PRO A 66 -23.95 6.72 0.98
N GLY A 67 -24.56 5.60 1.35
CA GLY A 67 -24.58 4.42 0.50
C GLY A 67 -25.32 4.71 -0.79
N THR A 68 -25.23 3.77 -1.71
CA THR A 68 -25.93 3.87 -2.99
C THR A 68 -26.73 2.62 -3.24
N TRP A 69 -27.98 2.85 -3.63
CA TRP A 69 -28.94 1.85 -4.07
C TRP A 69 -29.19 1.95 -5.58
N SER A 70 -28.42 2.81 -6.27
CA SER A 70 -28.43 2.93 -7.72
C SER A 70 -27.37 2.01 -8.30
N THR A 71 -27.75 1.16 -9.24
CA THR A 71 -26.82 0.26 -9.94
C THR A 71 -25.69 1.03 -10.63
N ALA A 72 -25.98 2.20 -11.18
CA ALA A 72 -25.00 3.05 -11.86
C ALA A 72 -23.80 3.46 -10.97
N ASP A 73 -23.99 3.52 -9.66
CA ASP A 73 -22.93 3.86 -8.70
C ASP A 73 -22.05 2.67 -8.29
N TRP A 74 -22.42 1.46 -8.72
CA TRP A 74 -21.67 0.22 -8.55
C TRP A 74 -21.03 -0.25 -9.86
N ILE A 75 -21.49 0.26 -11.01
CA ILE A 75 -21.04 -0.20 -12.33
C ILE A 75 -19.85 0.66 -12.84
N PRO A 76 -18.75 0.03 -13.26
CA PRO A 76 -17.62 0.71 -13.91
C PRO A 76 -18.01 1.39 -15.24
N THR A 77 -17.33 2.48 -15.65
CA THR A 77 -17.67 3.21 -16.89
C THR A 77 -17.02 2.59 -18.12
N GLU A 78 -15.93 1.85 -17.95
CA GLU A 78 -15.22 1.15 -19.02
C GLU A 78 -15.12 -0.33 -18.67
N THR A 79 -15.98 -1.15 -19.27
CA THR A 79 -16.02 -2.61 -19.06
C THR A 79 -15.21 -3.39 -20.10
N SER A 80 -14.83 -2.77 -21.23
CA SER A 80 -14.27 -3.48 -22.39
C SER A 80 -12.82 -3.96 -22.24
N THR A 81 -12.08 -3.49 -21.23
CA THR A 81 -10.66 -3.88 -20.99
C THR A 81 -10.36 -4.30 -19.55
N ARG A 82 -11.35 -4.25 -18.64
CA ARG A 82 -11.10 -4.37 -17.19
C ARG A 82 -12.01 -5.42 -16.54
N HIS A 83 -11.41 -6.55 -16.20
CA HIS A 83 -12.10 -7.79 -15.80
C HIS A 83 -12.92 -7.72 -14.51
N PHE A 84 -12.61 -6.82 -13.58
CA PHE A 84 -13.33 -6.61 -12.31
C PHE A 84 -13.72 -5.15 -12.07
N GLY A 85 -13.73 -4.30 -13.11
CA GLY A 85 -14.07 -2.89 -12.95
C GLY A 85 -13.03 -2.05 -12.21
N GLN A 86 -11.80 -2.55 -12.11
CA GLN A 86 -10.71 -1.86 -11.42
C GLN A 86 -10.19 -0.66 -12.24
N ALA A 87 -9.68 0.37 -11.58
CA ALA A 87 -8.98 1.51 -12.15
C ALA A 87 -7.69 1.73 -11.35
N LYS A 88 -6.60 2.12 -12.03
CA LYS A 88 -5.40 2.58 -11.32
C LYS A 88 -5.71 3.93 -10.66
N VAL A 89 -5.24 4.11 -9.42
CA VAL A 89 -5.39 5.38 -8.71
C VAL A 89 -4.61 6.50 -9.41
N ASN A 90 -5.14 7.72 -9.36
CA ASN A 90 -4.38 8.89 -9.80
C ASN A 90 -3.29 9.22 -8.75
N LEU A 91 -2.02 9.04 -9.11
CA LEU A 91 -0.88 9.31 -8.23
C LEU A 91 -0.66 10.81 -7.94
N GLU A 92 -1.28 11.72 -8.68
CA GLU A 92 -1.28 13.15 -8.34
C GLU A 92 -2.16 13.43 -7.12
N VAL A 93 -3.24 12.65 -6.96
CA VAL A 93 -4.17 12.77 -5.81
C VAL A 93 -3.73 11.85 -4.67
N PHE A 94 -3.22 10.67 -5.00
CA PHE A 94 -2.85 9.62 -4.04
C PHE A 94 -1.42 9.10 -4.27
N PRO A 95 -0.38 9.94 -4.08
CA PRO A 95 1.00 9.58 -4.42
C PRO A 95 1.54 8.36 -3.64
N SER A 96 1.00 8.08 -2.45
CA SER A 96 1.44 6.96 -1.61
C SER A 96 0.75 5.64 -1.95
N LEU A 97 -0.38 5.64 -2.67
CA LEU A 97 -1.12 4.42 -3.03
C LEU A 97 -0.47 3.67 -4.21
N ARG A 98 0.76 3.22 -4.00
CA ARG A 98 1.56 2.44 -4.96
C ARG A 98 2.57 1.56 -4.24
N SER A 99 3.12 0.56 -4.92
CA SER A 99 4.38 -0.08 -4.53
C SER A 99 5.53 0.83 -4.96
N ILE A 100 6.41 1.22 -4.03
CA ILE A 100 7.45 2.22 -4.32
C ILE A 100 8.53 1.61 -5.21
N GLY A 101 9.10 0.48 -4.81
CA GLY A 101 10.16 -0.20 -5.53
C GLY A 101 9.71 -0.75 -6.88
N ASN A 102 8.60 -1.51 -6.90
CA ASN A 102 8.02 -2.06 -8.13
C ASN A 102 7.44 -0.97 -9.04
N ASP A 103 7.16 0.21 -8.49
CA ASP A 103 6.63 1.39 -9.20
C ASP A 103 5.31 1.12 -9.91
N GLU A 104 4.42 0.48 -9.16
CA GLU A 104 3.09 0.12 -9.63
C GLU A 104 2.02 0.80 -8.77
N ALA A 105 1.13 1.56 -9.40
CA ALA A 105 -0.01 2.17 -8.74
C ALA A 105 -1.02 1.11 -8.26
N ALA A 106 -1.65 1.36 -7.12
CA ALA A 106 -2.74 0.53 -6.63
C ALA A 106 -3.95 0.57 -7.59
N SER A 107 -4.67 -0.54 -7.64
CA SER A 107 -5.90 -0.69 -8.41
C SER A 107 -7.10 -0.71 -7.46
N VAL A 108 -8.14 0.03 -7.80
CA VAL A 108 -9.33 0.20 -6.96
C VAL A 108 -10.61 0.18 -7.80
N HIS A 109 -11.76 -0.04 -7.19
CA HIS A 109 -13.02 -0.11 -7.91
C HIS A 109 -13.40 1.27 -8.47
N ASP A 110 -13.52 1.35 -9.79
CA ASP A 110 -13.66 2.59 -10.56
C ASP A 110 -14.88 3.43 -10.15
N ALA A 111 -16.06 2.79 -10.04
CA ALA A 111 -17.30 3.47 -9.68
C ALA A 111 -17.22 4.19 -8.32
N PHE A 112 -16.62 3.56 -7.31
CA PHE A 112 -16.46 4.16 -6.00
C PHE A 112 -15.41 5.28 -5.98
N LEU A 113 -14.34 5.13 -6.76
CA LEU A 113 -13.33 6.19 -6.90
C LEU A 113 -13.96 7.43 -7.53
N ARG A 114 -14.70 7.28 -8.64
CA ARG A 114 -15.40 8.38 -9.32
C ARG A 114 -16.37 9.11 -8.38
N ARG A 115 -17.13 8.37 -7.57
CA ARG A 115 -18.01 8.97 -6.55
C ARG A 115 -17.25 9.85 -5.56
N PHE A 116 -16.07 9.43 -5.10
CA PHE A 116 -15.25 10.27 -4.23
C PHE A 116 -14.68 11.50 -4.96
N LEU A 117 -14.18 11.33 -6.19
CA LEU A 117 -13.62 12.43 -6.98
C LEU A 117 -14.64 13.57 -7.18
N LEU A 118 -15.88 13.24 -7.50
CA LEU A 118 -16.98 14.21 -7.61
C LEU A 118 -17.28 15.00 -6.32
N ILE A 119 -16.90 14.45 -5.15
CA ILE A 119 -17.08 15.09 -3.85
C ILE A 119 -15.89 15.99 -3.54
N VAL A 120 -14.66 15.51 -3.75
CA VAL A 120 -13.44 16.25 -3.41
C VAL A 120 -13.17 17.40 -4.35
N GLU A 121 -13.59 17.33 -5.62
CA GLU A 121 -13.53 18.44 -6.59
C GLU A 121 -14.37 19.65 -6.15
N LYS A 122 -15.41 19.43 -5.33
CA LYS A 122 -16.28 20.52 -4.86
C LYS A 122 -15.65 21.22 -3.64
N PRO A 123 -15.48 22.56 -3.66
CA PRO A 123 -14.85 23.30 -2.55
C PRO A 123 -15.53 23.10 -1.20
N LYS A 124 -16.84 22.81 -1.20
CA LYS A 124 -17.63 22.61 0.02
C LYS A 124 -17.07 21.51 0.91
N PHE A 125 -16.58 20.40 0.36
CA PHE A 125 -16.02 19.31 1.17
C PHE A 125 -14.68 19.73 1.79
N GLN A 126 -13.75 20.21 0.94
CA GLN A 126 -12.42 20.65 1.36
C GLN A 126 -12.49 21.76 2.43
N ASN A 127 -13.32 22.78 2.22
CA ASN A 127 -13.52 23.88 3.17
C ASN A 127 -13.99 23.40 4.55
N GLU A 128 -14.84 22.36 4.60
CA GLU A 128 -15.34 21.84 5.86
C GLU A 128 -14.32 20.96 6.60
N VAL A 129 -13.49 20.23 5.85
CA VAL A 129 -12.33 19.53 6.41
C VAL A 129 -11.32 20.53 6.98
N GLU A 130 -10.97 21.57 6.23
CA GLU A 130 -10.06 22.62 6.71
C GLU A 130 -10.59 23.32 7.96
N LYS A 131 -11.89 23.63 8.03
CA LYS A 131 -12.51 24.20 9.24
C LYS A 131 -12.37 23.25 10.44
N ALA A 132 -12.47 21.94 10.23
CA ALA A 132 -12.28 20.95 11.29
C ALA A 132 -10.81 20.89 11.75
N LEU A 133 -9.86 20.92 10.81
CA LEU A 133 -8.42 20.95 11.08
C LEU A 133 -8.01 22.22 11.85
N LYS A 134 -8.48 23.41 11.42
CA LYS A 134 -8.23 24.69 12.10
C LYS A 134 -8.72 24.69 13.55
N ARG A 135 -9.80 23.96 13.81
CA ARG A 135 -10.38 23.79 15.16
C ARG A 135 -9.76 22.63 15.94
N LYS A 136 -8.69 22.00 15.42
CA LYS A 136 -8.00 20.84 16.01
C LYS A 136 -8.95 19.71 16.41
N LYS A 137 -10.01 19.50 15.63
CA LYS A 137 -10.99 18.44 15.91
C LYS A 137 -10.52 17.12 15.31
N GLN A 138 -10.78 16.02 16.00
CA GLN A 138 -10.59 14.69 15.46
C GLN A 138 -11.57 14.47 14.30
N ILE A 139 -11.04 14.21 13.11
CA ILE A 139 -11.85 13.96 11.91
C ILE A 139 -12.14 12.47 11.82
N ILE A 140 -13.41 12.14 11.58
CA ILE A 140 -13.89 10.77 11.39
C ILE A 140 -14.69 10.74 10.08
N PHE A 141 -14.25 9.91 9.15
CA PHE A 141 -15.00 9.58 7.95
C PHE A 141 -15.78 8.29 8.20
N ALA A 142 -17.07 8.29 7.85
CA ALA A 142 -17.94 7.16 8.09
C ALA A 142 -18.81 6.83 6.88
N GLY A 143 -19.09 5.55 6.68
CA GLY A 143 -19.90 5.10 5.55
C GLY A 143 -20.51 3.72 5.78
N HIS A 144 -21.72 3.52 5.28
CA HIS A 144 -22.39 2.24 5.26
C HIS A 144 -22.55 1.76 3.82
N SER A 145 -22.36 0.46 3.56
CA SER A 145 -22.47 -0.10 2.20
C SER A 145 -21.55 0.66 1.22
N GLY A 146 -22.03 1.05 0.04
CA GLY A 146 -21.29 1.87 -0.93
C GLY A 146 -20.81 3.24 -0.42
N GLY A 147 -21.22 3.71 0.76
CA GLY A 147 -20.64 4.90 1.40
C GLY A 147 -19.29 4.62 2.08
N GLY A 148 -19.01 3.36 2.41
CA GLY A 148 -17.75 2.91 3.01
C GLY A 148 -16.53 3.18 2.12
N PRO A 149 -16.53 2.78 0.84
CA PRO A 149 -15.46 3.11 -0.10
C PRO A 149 -15.16 4.62 -0.19
N VAL A 150 -16.20 5.46 -0.23
CA VAL A 150 -16.04 6.92 -0.25
C VAL A 150 -15.38 7.43 1.04
N ALA A 151 -15.75 6.88 2.19
CA ALA A 151 -15.11 7.20 3.47
C ALA A 151 -13.62 6.80 3.50
N ILE A 152 -13.29 5.64 2.90
CA ILE A 152 -11.90 5.18 2.78
C ILE A 152 -11.09 6.17 1.95
N TYR A 153 -11.55 6.53 0.75
CA TYR A 153 -10.83 7.48 -0.11
C TYR A 153 -10.69 8.86 0.53
N ALA A 154 -11.74 9.35 1.20
CA ALA A 154 -11.68 10.61 1.95
C ALA A 154 -10.61 10.60 3.05
N THR A 155 -10.43 9.45 3.70
CA THR A 155 -9.41 9.25 4.74
C THR A 155 -8.01 9.28 4.14
N VAL A 156 -7.76 8.53 3.06
CA VAL A 156 -6.46 8.55 2.38
C VAL A 156 -6.14 9.93 1.82
N TRP A 157 -7.11 10.57 1.16
CA TRP A 157 -6.96 11.94 0.65
C TRP A 157 -6.56 12.90 1.78
N LEU A 158 -7.15 12.79 2.96
CA LEU A 158 -6.75 13.64 4.09
C LEU A 158 -5.32 13.34 4.57
N PHE A 159 -4.89 12.08 4.61
CA PHE A 159 -3.49 11.76 4.92
C PHE A 159 -2.51 12.41 3.93
N GLU A 160 -2.82 12.34 2.63
CA GLU A 160 -2.00 12.97 1.58
C GLU A 160 -2.04 14.49 1.64
N TYR A 161 -3.21 15.06 1.93
CA TYR A 161 -3.38 16.50 2.14
C TYR A 161 -2.53 17.00 3.32
N LEU A 162 -2.54 16.29 4.45
CA LEU A 162 -1.73 16.63 5.62
C LEU A 162 -0.23 16.51 5.32
N ARG A 163 0.17 15.45 4.61
CA ARG A 163 1.57 15.21 4.19
C ARG A 163 2.07 16.32 3.27
N SER A 164 1.34 16.60 2.18
CA SER A 164 1.73 17.62 1.19
C SER A 164 1.80 19.03 1.77
N LYS A 165 0.89 19.36 2.70
CA LYS A 165 0.88 20.67 3.39
C LYS A 165 1.76 20.72 4.65
N LYS A 166 2.41 19.62 5.02
CA LYS A 166 3.20 19.48 6.25
C LYS A 166 2.43 19.92 7.51
N ILE A 167 1.13 19.60 7.57
CA ILE A 167 0.25 19.96 8.68
C ILE A 167 0.33 18.88 9.75
N GLN A 168 0.70 19.27 10.97
CA GLN A 168 0.62 18.39 12.13
C GLN A 168 -0.80 18.41 12.72
N ALA A 169 -1.53 17.31 12.54
CA ALA A 169 -2.89 17.13 13.05
C ALA A 169 -3.07 15.71 13.60
N SER A 170 -4.13 15.50 14.37
CA SER A 170 -4.54 14.15 14.77
C SER A 170 -4.89 13.31 13.55
N SER A 171 -4.41 12.06 13.51
CA SER A 171 -4.70 11.13 12.41
C SER A 171 -6.21 10.94 12.25
N PRO A 172 -6.77 11.06 11.04
CA PRO A 172 -8.19 10.79 10.82
C PRO A 172 -8.52 9.31 11.04
N PHE A 173 -9.78 9.03 11.38
CA PHE A 173 -10.30 7.65 11.44
C PHE A 173 -11.31 7.39 10.33
N CYS A 174 -11.30 6.18 9.80
CA CYS A 174 -12.30 5.66 8.88
C CYS A 174 -13.11 4.56 9.56
N LEU A 175 -14.43 4.76 9.68
CA LEU A 175 -15.36 3.79 10.25
C LEU A 175 -16.35 3.34 9.19
N THR A 176 -16.23 2.11 8.72
CA THR A 176 -17.15 1.56 7.70
C THR A 176 -18.01 0.43 8.25
N PHE A 177 -19.24 0.32 7.77
CA PHE A 177 -20.21 -0.70 8.20
C PHE A 177 -20.75 -1.43 6.97
N GLY A 178 -20.49 -2.73 6.87
CA GLY A 178 -20.90 -3.52 5.70
C GLY A 178 -20.34 -3.00 4.38
N SER A 179 -19.11 -2.50 4.38
CA SER A 179 -18.48 -1.95 3.18
C SER A 179 -18.07 -3.07 2.22
N PRO A 180 -18.34 -2.96 0.91
CA PRO A 180 -17.74 -3.86 -0.07
C PRO A 180 -16.21 -3.72 -0.09
N LEU A 181 -15.52 -4.81 -0.44
CA LEU A 181 -14.11 -4.74 -0.83
C LEU A 181 -13.98 -3.91 -2.12
N MET A 182 -12.95 -3.08 -2.20
CA MET A 182 -12.81 -2.15 -3.33
C MET A 182 -11.39 -1.90 -3.79
N ALA A 183 -10.37 -2.41 -3.10
CA ALA A 183 -8.98 -2.10 -3.42
C ALA A 183 -8.15 -3.38 -3.53
N ASP A 184 -7.11 -3.38 -4.35
CA ASP A 184 -6.19 -4.50 -4.48
C ASP A 184 -5.20 -4.62 -3.32
N HIS A 185 -4.31 -5.61 -3.41
CA HIS A 185 -3.29 -5.85 -2.40
C HIS A 185 -2.28 -4.70 -2.27
N ILE A 186 -1.99 -3.96 -3.35
CA ILE A 186 -1.05 -2.82 -3.35
C ILE A 186 -1.59 -1.68 -2.49
N PHE A 187 -2.90 -1.42 -2.55
CA PHE A 187 -3.53 -0.43 -1.68
C PHE A 187 -3.31 -0.76 -0.20
N GLY A 188 -3.57 -2.02 0.19
CA GLY A 188 -3.37 -2.48 1.56
C GLY A 188 -1.91 -2.43 1.99
N HIS A 189 -1.00 -2.84 1.10
CA HIS A 189 0.45 -2.75 1.31
C HIS A 189 0.89 -1.29 1.53
N ALA A 190 0.44 -0.36 0.69
CA ALA A 190 0.74 1.07 0.83
C ALA A 190 0.25 1.63 2.16
N VAL A 191 -1.02 1.38 2.52
CA VAL A 191 -1.60 1.84 3.79
C VAL A 191 -0.84 1.30 5.01
N ARG A 192 -0.29 0.08 4.94
CA ARG A 192 0.56 -0.48 6.01
C ARG A 192 1.96 0.12 6.01
N ARG A 193 2.59 0.31 4.84
CA ARG A 193 3.89 0.99 4.70
C ARG A 193 3.88 2.38 5.34
N GLU A 194 2.81 3.14 5.07
CA GLU A 194 2.64 4.50 5.61
C GLU A 194 2.16 4.54 7.08
N LYS A 195 1.95 3.38 7.72
CA LYS A 195 1.41 3.23 9.08
C LYS A 195 0.01 3.84 9.25
N TRP A 196 -0.80 3.81 8.19
CA TRP A 196 -2.19 4.29 8.21
C TRP A 196 -3.21 3.20 8.52
N SER A 197 -2.82 1.92 8.44
CA SER A 197 -3.74 0.78 8.57
C SER A 197 -4.59 0.77 9.84
N ASP A 198 -4.03 1.20 10.98
CA ASP A 198 -4.74 1.21 12.27
C ASP A 198 -5.85 2.28 12.33
N CYS A 199 -5.89 3.20 11.36
CA CYS A 199 -6.91 4.24 11.25
C CYS A 199 -8.17 3.77 10.51
N PHE A 200 -8.13 2.59 9.86
CA PHE A 200 -9.26 2.00 9.13
C PHE A 200 -9.88 0.88 9.95
N ILE A 201 -11.18 1.03 10.28
CA ILE A 201 -11.93 0.06 11.05
C ILE A 201 -13.21 -0.32 10.29
N HIS A 202 -13.31 -1.59 9.94
CA HIS A 202 -14.38 -2.17 9.14
C HIS A 202 -15.24 -3.08 10.00
N PHE A 203 -16.47 -2.67 10.29
CA PHE A 203 -17.45 -3.49 10.99
C PHE A 203 -18.19 -4.36 9.99
N ILE A 204 -18.19 -5.67 10.26
CA ILE A 204 -18.80 -6.70 9.40
C ILE A 204 -19.62 -7.62 10.28
N THR A 205 -20.88 -7.86 9.93
CA THR A 205 -21.66 -8.95 10.53
C THR A 205 -21.36 -10.27 9.79
N ARG A 206 -21.58 -11.39 10.47
CA ARG A 206 -21.14 -12.72 10.03
C ARG A 206 -21.58 -13.05 8.61
N TYR A 207 -22.84 -12.84 8.26
CA TYR A 207 -23.45 -13.26 7.00
C TYR A 207 -23.65 -12.14 5.99
N ASP A 208 -23.40 -10.87 6.33
CA ASP A 208 -23.60 -9.74 5.39
C ASP A 208 -22.97 -9.99 4.02
N ILE A 209 -23.78 -10.01 2.97
CA ILE A 209 -23.31 -10.35 1.61
C ILE A 209 -22.51 -9.22 0.95
N ILE A 210 -22.74 -7.96 1.33
CA ILE A 210 -22.18 -6.78 0.64
C ILE A 210 -20.65 -6.72 0.71
N PRO A 211 -19.98 -7.02 1.84
CA PRO A 211 -18.53 -7.15 1.89
C PRO A 211 -17.94 -8.19 0.93
N ARG A 212 -18.74 -9.17 0.49
CA ARG A 212 -18.29 -10.29 -0.35
C ARG A 212 -18.67 -10.13 -1.82
N ILE A 213 -19.63 -9.26 -2.16
CA ILE A 213 -20.22 -9.18 -3.51
C ILE A 213 -19.18 -8.87 -4.61
N MET A 214 -18.16 -8.07 -4.31
CA MET A 214 -17.10 -7.70 -5.25
C MET A 214 -16.06 -8.81 -5.48
N LEU A 215 -16.22 -9.97 -4.83
CA LEU A 215 -15.45 -11.17 -5.12
C LEU A 215 -16.05 -11.98 -6.27
N ALA A 216 -17.28 -11.66 -6.69
CA ALA A 216 -17.90 -12.22 -7.88
C ALA A 216 -17.55 -11.39 -9.14
N PRO A 217 -17.58 -12.01 -10.35
CA PRO A 217 -17.32 -11.31 -11.61
C PRO A 217 -18.30 -10.16 -11.89
N PRO A 218 -17.87 -9.08 -12.55
CA PRO A 218 -18.74 -7.95 -12.89
C PRO A 218 -19.99 -8.37 -13.66
N SER A 219 -19.85 -9.26 -14.64
CA SER A 219 -20.95 -9.78 -15.45
C SER A 219 -22.07 -10.38 -14.61
N TYR A 220 -21.72 -11.02 -13.49
CA TYR A 220 -22.70 -11.52 -12.53
C TYR A 220 -23.23 -10.41 -11.63
N THR A 221 -22.36 -9.58 -11.06
CA THR A 221 -22.77 -8.50 -10.16
C THR A 221 -23.70 -7.49 -10.85
N GLU A 222 -23.47 -7.16 -12.11
CA GLU A 222 -24.29 -6.26 -12.93
C GLU A 222 -25.71 -6.78 -13.13
N GLN A 223 -25.87 -8.10 -13.22
CA GLN A 223 -27.19 -8.75 -13.35
C GLN A 223 -27.96 -8.76 -12.03
N ILE A 224 -27.28 -8.98 -10.90
CA ILE A 224 -27.95 -9.17 -9.60
C ILE A 224 -28.16 -7.87 -8.82
N LEU A 225 -27.32 -6.85 -9.00
CA LEU A 225 -27.42 -5.59 -8.27
C LEU A 225 -28.76 -4.85 -8.47
N PRO A 226 -29.36 -4.81 -9.67
CA PRO A 226 -30.69 -4.23 -9.87
C PRO A 226 -31.78 -4.85 -8.98
N GLU A 227 -31.68 -6.15 -8.72
CA GLU A 227 -32.64 -6.89 -7.89
C GLU A 227 -32.32 -6.78 -6.40
N ILE A 228 -31.04 -6.80 -6.02
CA ILE A 228 -30.61 -6.82 -4.61
C ILE A 228 -30.66 -5.43 -3.96
N LEU A 229 -30.25 -4.37 -4.67
CA LEU A 229 -30.16 -3.03 -4.08
C LEU A 229 -31.51 -2.46 -3.58
N PRO A 230 -32.65 -2.70 -4.26
CA PRO A 230 -33.97 -2.29 -3.78
C PRO A 230 -34.32 -2.81 -2.39
N PHE A 231 -33.87 -4.03 -2.01
CA PHE A 231 -34.10 -4.61 -0.68
C PHE A 231 -33.58 -3.71 0.45
N PHE A 232 -32.55 -2.90 0.18
CA PHE A 232 -31.94 -2.00 1.17
C PHE A 232 -32.50 -0.58 1.13
N SER A 233 -33.28 -0.23 0.11
CA SER A 233 -33.89 1.10 -0.04
C SER A 233 -35.17 1.20 0.81
N LYS A 234 -35.36 2.31 1.52
CA LYS A 234 -36.35 2.48 2.60
C LYS A 234 -37.84 2.53 2.21
N ASN A 235 -38.23 2.08 1.01
CA ASN A 235 -39.62 2.07 0.56
C ASN A 235 -40.38 0.74 0.76
N SER A 236 -39.77 -0.29 1.35
CA SER A 236 -40.46 -1.56 1.62
C SER A 236 -41.42 -1.54 2.83
N GLN A 237 -41.60 -0.40 3.53
CA GLN A 237 -42.60 -0.32 4.60
C GLN A 237 -44.04 -0.10 4.11
N ASN A 238 -44.24 0.20 2.82
CA ASN A 238 -45.58 0.28 2.19
C ASN A 238 -45.81 -0.75 1.08
N SER A 239 -44.89 -1.69 0.85
CA SER A 239 -45.20 -2.89 0.07
C SER A 239 -45.76 -3.96 1.00
N THR A 240 -47.03 -3.84 1.37
CA THR A 240 -47.84 -5.05 1.40
C THR A 240 -47.68 -5.71 0.02
N GLN A 241 -47.03 -6.88 -0.03
CA GLN A 241 -46.80 -7.70 -1.24
C GLN A 241 -45.69 -7.22 -2.21
N THR A 242 -44.44 -7.31 -1.77
CA THR A 242 -43.51 -8.21 -2.48
C THR A 242 -42.99 -9.18 -1.43
N SER A 243 -43.71 -10.29 -1.28
CA SER A 243 -43.24 -11.55 -0.68
C SER A 243 -41.76 -11.74 -1.06
N LEU A 244 -40.85 -12.26 -0.25
CA LEU A 244 -40.68 -13.70 -0.01
C LEU A 244 -40.89 -14.64 -1.24
N GLU A 245 -41.12 -14.12 -2.44
CA GLU A 245 -41.46 -14.85 -3.67
C GLU A 245 -40.23 -15.30 -4.45
N ASN A 246 -39.02 -14.96 -4.00
CA ASN A 246 -37.78 -15.27 -4.69
C ASN A 246 -36.72 -15.80 -3.71
N ASP A 247 -37.13 -16.61 -2.72
CA ASP A 247 -36.21 -17.37 -1.84
C ASP A 247 -35.16 -18.12 -2.66
N GLU A 248 -35.57 -18.69 -3.80
CA GLU A 248 -34.68 -19.35 -4.74
C GLU A 248 -33.66 -18.37 -5.34
N PHE A 249 -34.07 -17.19 -5.79
CA PHE A 249 -33.16 -16.18 -6.35
C PHE A 249 -32.13 -15.71 -5.30
N VAL A 250 -32.55 -15.40 -4.07
CA VAL A 250 -31.65 -14.95 -2.99
C VAL A 250 -30.65 -16.05 -2.64
N THR A 251 -31.11 -17.31 -2.61
CA THR A 251 -30.24 -18.47 -2.41
C THR A 251 -29.21 -18.60 -3.53
N VAL A 252 -29.64 -18.52 -4.80
CA VAL A 252 -28.76 -18.59 -5.98
C VAL A 252 -27.73 -17.46 -5.97
N VAL A 253 -28.14 -16.24 -5.60
CA VAL A 253 -27.25 -15.08 -5.42
C VAL A 253 -26.18 -15.39 -4.39
N PHE A 254 -26.61 -15.82 -3.19
CA PHE A 254 -25.70 -16.10 -2.09
C PHE A 254 -24.70 -17.21 -2.48
N GLU A 255 -25.18 -18.32 -3.02
CA GLU A 255 -24.34 -19.43 -3.45
C GLU A 255 -23.33 -19.02 -4.52
N ASN A 256 -23.74 -18.25 -5.52
CA ASN A 256 -22.83 -17.81 -6.58
C ASN A 256 -21.77 -16.82 -6.07
N VAL A 257 -22.15 -15.86 -5.22
CA VAL A 257 -21.19 -14.93 -4.60
C VAL A 257 -20.20 -15.71 -3.75
N MET A 258 -20.69 -16.62 -2.89
CA MET A 258 -19.84 -17.41 -2.01
C MET A 258 -18.96 -18.42 -2.76
N ARG A 259 -19.42 -18.97 -3.89
CA ARG A 259 -18.62 -19.84 -4.75
C ARG A 259 -17.43 -19.08 -5.34
N ASN A 260 -17.65 -17.89 -5.89
CA ASN A 260 -16.57 -17.06 -6.43
C ASN A 260 -15.62 -16.59 -5.33
N ALA A 261 -16.15 -16.16 -4.19
CA ALA A 261 -15.36 -15.79 -3.03
C ALA A 261 -14.48 -16.96 -2.54
N SER A 262 -15.02 -18.18 -2.52
CA SER A 262 -14.29 -19.39 -2.16
C SER A 262 -13.14 -19.70 -3.13
N SER A 263 -13.32 -19.47 -4.43
CA SER A 263 -12.24 -19.58 -5.42
C SER A 263 -11.11 -18.58 -5.15
N VAL A 264 -11.45 -17.31 -4.86
CA VAL A 264 -10.46 -16.28 -4.49
C VAL A 264 -9.72 -16.66 -3.21
N ALA A 265 -10.44 -17.11 -2.18
CA ALA A 265 -9.89 -17.53 -0.89
C ALA A 265 -8.94 -18.72 -1.03
N SER A 266 -9.35 -19.72 -1.83
CA SER A 266 -8.58 -20.94 -2.06
C SER A 266 -7.30 -20.64 -2.84
N GLN A 267 -7.36 -19.80 -3.88
CA GLN A 267 -6.16 -19.38 -4.60
C GLN A 267 -5.20 -18.61 -3.68
N ALA A 268 -5.72 -17.70 -2.87
CA ALA A 268 -4.91 -16.97 -1.88
C ALA A 268 -4.25 -17.92 -0.88
N ALA A 269 -4.98 -18.91 -0.36
CA ALA A 269 -4.44 -19.92 0.55
C ALA A 269 -3.34 -20.77 -0.12
N CYS A 270 -3.52 -21.19 -1.38
CA CYS A 270 -2.48 -21.92 -2.13
C CYS A 270 -1.18 -21.12 -2.26
N LYS A 271 -1.28 -19.81 -2.53
CA LYS A 271 -0.11 -18.92 -2.61
C LYS A 271 0.59 -18.79 -1.25
N LEU A 272 -0.18 -18.60 -0.16
CA LEU A 272 0.36 -18.48 1.19
C LEU A 272 1.07 -19.76 1.66
N MET A 273 0.56 -20.92 1.27
CA MET A 273 1.15 -22.22 1.59
C MET A 273 2.35 -22.58 0.70
N GLY A 274 2.77 -21.71 -0.22
CA GLY A 274 3.92 -21.95 -1.10
C GLY A 274 3.71 -23.10 -2.09
N SER A 275 2.48 -23.35 -2.52
CA SER A 275 2.17 -24.43 -3.46
C SER A 275 2.98 -24.28 -4.75
N THR A 276 3.90 -25.22 -5.01
CA THR A 276 4.72 -25.28 -6.24
C THR A 276 3.96 -25.84 -7.45
N ASN A 277 2.64 -26.00 -7.34
CA ASN A 277 1.83 -26.56 -8.39
C ASN A 277 1.62 -25.55 -9.52
N TYR A 278 2.33 -25.73 -10.63
CA TYR A 278 2.22 -24.93 -11.85
C TYR A 278 0.79 -24.85 -12.40
N LEU A 279 -0.10 -25.79 -12.05
CA LEU A 279 -1.51 -25.71 -12.42
C LEU A 279 -2.19 -24.47 -11.83
N VAL A 280 -1.75 -23.97 -10.67
CA VAL A 280 -2.33 -22.74 -10.09
C VAL A 280 -2.04 -21.54 -10.99
N ASP A 281 -0.83 -21.43 -11.53
CA ASP A 281 -0.45 -20.35 -12.44
C ASP A 281 -1.14 -20.50 -13.80
N THR A 282 -1.20 -21.73 -14.33
CA THR A 282 -1.94 -22.06 -15.56
C THR A 282 -3.44 -21.78 -15.43
N ILE A 283 -4.08 -22.18 -14.33
CA ILE A 283 -5.52 -21.89 -14.10
C ILE A 283 -5.73 -20.39 -13.93
N SER A 284 -4.78 -19.67 -13.32
CA SER A 284 -4.86 -18.21 -13.16
C SER A 284 -4.82 -17.45 -14.50
N SER A 285 -4.33 -18.06 -15.59
CA SER A 285 -4.45 -17.48 -16.94
C SER A 285 -5.80 -17.72 -17.61
N PHE A 286 -6.62 -18.65 -17.11
CA PHE A 286 -7.94 -18.99 -17.67
C PHE A 286 -9.11 -18.52 -16.79
N VAL A 287 -8.89 -18.41 -15.48
CA VAL A 287 -9.92 -18.03 -14.50
C VAL A 287 -9.48 -16.74 -13.83
N GLU A 288 -10.18 -15.67 -14.18
CA GLU A 288 -9.95 -14.38 -13.57
C GLU A 288 -10.63 -14.30 -12.21
N LEU A 289 -9.84 -13.95 -11.21
CA LEU A 289 -10.28 -13.85 -9.83
C LEU A 289 -10.24 -12.39 -9.40
N SER A 290 -11.20 -12.02 -8.54
CA SER A 290 -11.31 -10.65 -8.07
C SER A 290 -9.98 -10.16 -7.49
N PRO A 291 -9.50 -8.97 -7.88
CA PRO A 291 -8.27 -8.41 -7.35
C PRO A 291 -8.45 -7.81 -5.96
N TYR A 292 -9.70 -7.59 -5.51
CA TYR A 292 -9.98 -6.85 -4.29
C TYR A 292 -9.59 -7.63 -3.04
N ARG A 293 -8.90 -6.96 -2.11
CA ARG A 293 -8.35 -7.54 -0.89
C ARG A 293 -8.70 -6.68 0.33
N PRO A 294 -8.84 -7.31 1.52
CA PRO A 294 -9.00 -6.57 2.76
C PRO A 294 -7.75 -5.76 3.12
N PHE A 295 -7.94 -4.67 3.87
CA PHE A 295 -6.88 -3.92 4.52
C PHE A 295 -7.43 -3.21 5.77
N GLY A 296 -6.57 -2.73 6.66
CA GLY A 296 -7.05 -2.14 7.91
C GLY A 296 -7.49 -3.18 8.93
N THR A 297 -8.23 -2.73 9.94
CA THR A 297 -8.75 -3.59 11.00
C THR A 297 -10.19 -4.01 10.69
N TYR A 298 -10.45 -5.30 10.70
CA TYR A 298 -11.80 -5.85 10.58
C TYR A 298 -12.35 -6.29 11.93
N VAL A 299 -13.60 -5.94 12.19
CA VAL A 299 -14.35 -6.22 13.42
C VAL A 299 -15.55 -7.08 13.05
N PHE A 300 -15.40 -8.40 13.19
CA PHE A 300 -16.44 -9.39 12.94
C PHE A 300 -17.39 -9.46 14.13
N CYS A 301 -18.65 -9.07 13.91
CA CYS A 301 -19.72 -9.16 14.89
C CYS A 301 -20.45 -10.48 14.70
N TYR A 302 -20.41 -11.36 15.69
CA TYR A 302 -21.01 -12.70 15.62
C TYR A 302 -21.67 -13.09 16.94
N GLY A 303 -22.65 -14.00 16.87
CA GLY A 303 -23.41 -14.43 18.04
C GLY A 303 -24.05 -13.26 18.79
N ASN A 304 -24.27 -13.47 20.09
CA ASN A 304 -24.78 -12.45 21.01
C ASN A 304 -23.62 -11.76 21.73
N LYS A 305 -23.39 -10.46 21.46
CA LYS A 305 -22.37 -9.60 22.11
C LYS A 305 -20.89 -10.02 21.93
N LYS A 306 -20.56 -10.87 20.95
CA LYS A 306 -19.17 -11.30 20.69
C LYS A 306 -18.58 -10.62 19.46
N VAL A 307 -17.29 -10.30 19.57
CA VAL A 307 -16.55 -9.59 18.53
C VAL A 307 -15.17 -10.20 18.34
N LEU A 308 -14.82 -10.51 17.09
CA LEU A 308 -13.48 -10.93 16.70
C LEU A 308 -12.82 -9.83 15.86
N THR A 309 -11.67 -9.35 16.32
CA THR A 309 -10.86 -8.35 15.60
C THR A 309 -9.67 -9.00 14.92
N VAL A 310 -9.43 -8.61 13.66
CA VAL A 310 -8.39 -9.19 12.80
C VAL A 310 -7.75 -8.12 11.94
N ARG A 311 -6.42 -8.14 11.79
CA ARG A 311 -5.67 -7.14 10.99
C ARG A 311 -4.89 -7.74 9.83
N ASN A 312 -4.51 -9.01 9.94
CA ASN A 312 -3.84 -9.68 8.82
C ASN A 312 -4.83 -9.77 7.63
N PRO A 313 -4.53 -9.14 6.48
CA PRO A 313 -5.48 -9.02 5.37
C PRO A 313 -5.85 -10.38 4.76
N ASP A 314 -4.90 -11.31 4.74
CA ASP A 314 -5.13 -12.66 4.24
C ASP A 314 -6.04 -13.45 5.20
N ALA A 315 -5.83 -13.34 6.51
CA ALA A 315 -6.71 -13.94 7.51
C ALA A 315 -8.14 -13.37 7.44
N VAL A 316 -8.27 -12.05 7.23
CA VAL A 316 -9.58 -11.40 7.01
C VAL A 316 -10.26 -11.97 5.78
N LEU A 317 -9.53 -12.13 4.67
CA LEU A 317 -10.08 -12.70 3.44
C LEU A 317 -10.63 -14.10 3.72
N GLN A 318 -9.84 -14.97 4.37
CA GLN A 318 -10.30 -16.31 4.73
C GLN A 318 -11.55 -16.27 5.64
N LEU A 319 -11.60 -15.37 6.62
CA LEU A 319 -12.77 -15.23 7.50
C LEU A 319 -14.02 -14.72 6.79
N LEU A 320 -13.90 -13.76 5.88
CA LEU A 320 -15.04 -13.25 5.09
C LEU A 320 -15.76 -14.38 4.35
N ILE A 321 -15.01 -15.41 3.92
CA ILE A 321 -15.57 -16.59 3.27
C ILE A 321 -16.00 -17.65 4.27
N TYR A 322 -15.08 -18.14 5.11
CA TYR A 322 -15.30 -19.34 5.92
C TYR A 322 -16.31 -19.12 7.06
N SER A 323 -16.46 -17.89 7.58
CA SER A 323 -17.47 -17.61 8.61
C SER A 323 -18.91 -17.60 8.08
N SER A 324 -19.09 -17.51 6.76
CA SER A 324 -20.38 -17.46 6.08
C SER A 324 -20.67 -18.75 5.30
N GLN A 325 -19.93 -19.84 5.53
CA GLN A 325 -20.21 -21.14 4.90
C GLN A 325 -21.44 -21.81 5.53
N LEU A 326 -22.17 -22.56 4.70
CA LEU A 326 -23.31 -23.36 5.13
C LEU A 326 -22.82 -24.63 5.84
N SER A 327 -23.44 -24.97 6.97
CA SER A 327 -23.15 -26.22 7.69
C SER A 327 -23.88 -27.43 7.07
N SER A 328 -25.03 -27.21 6.44
CA SER A 328 -25.81 -28.21 5.70
C SER A 328 -26.46 -27.57 4.46
N ARG A 329 -26.91 -28.38 3.50
CA ARG A 329 -27.67 -27.87 2.33
C ARG A 329 -29.04 -27.32 2.72
N ASP A 330 -29.62 -27.83 3.79
CA ASP A 330 -30.97 -27.50 4.24
C ASP A 330 -31.07 -26.09 4.84
N GLU A 331 -29.94 -25.53 5.29
CA GLU A 331 -29.83 -24.16 5.83
C GLU A 331 -29.61 -23.07 4.76
N GLY A 332 -29.46 -23.45 3.47
CA GLY A 332 -29.05 -22.54 2.40
C GLY A 332 -29.97 -21.32 2.23
N SER A 333 -31.28 -21.54 2.20
CA SER A 333 -32.27 -20.47 2.04
C SER A 333 -32.30 -19.52 3.24
N GLU A 334 -32.27 -20.07 4.46
CA GLU A 334 -32.29 -19.27 5.70
C GLU A 334 -31.04 -18.38 5.80
N VAL A 335 -29.86 -18.94 5.54
CA VAL A 335 -28.60 -18.18 5.57
C VAL A 335 -28.57 -17.12 4.47
N ALA A 336 -29.09 -17.43 3.28
CA ALA A 336 -29.16 -16.48 2.18
C ALA A 336 -30.06 -15.28 2.54
N GLN A 337 -31.24 -15.52 3.12
CA GLN A 337 -32.10 -14.44 3.61
C GLN A 337 -31.45 -13.66 4.76
N MET A 338 -30.81 -14.37 5.68
CA MET A 338 -30.05 -13.75 6.78
C MET A 338 -28.96 -12.84 6.24
N SER A 339 -28.28 -13.20 5.15
CA SER A 339 -27.22 -12.41 4.53
C SER A 339 -27.65 -11.01 4.09
N LEU A 340 -28.90 -10.86 3.62
CA LEU A 340 -29.49 -9.57 3.26
C LEU A 340 -29.93 -8.81 4.52
N SER A 341 -30.64 -9.48 5.44
CA SER A 341 -31.13 -8.84 6.66
C SER A 341 -30.01 -8.30 7.55
N GLU A 342 -28.89 -9.02 7.62
CA GLU A 342 -27.73 -8.66 8.41
C GLU A 342 -27.06 -7.36 7.94
N HIS A 343 -27.12 -7.08 6.63
CA HIS A 343 -26.63 -5.81 6.08
C HIS A 343 -27.36 -4.59 6.67
N LEU A 344 -28.60 -4.76 7.16
CA LEU A 344 -29.36 -3.70 7.83
C LEU A 344 -29.28 -3.79 9.37
N ALA A 345 -28.73 -4.88 9.92
CA ALA A 345 -28.75 -5.20 11.35
C ALA A 345 -27.60 -4.57 12.16
N TYR A 346 -26.70 -3.80 11.53
CA TYR A 346 -25.58 -3.13 12.20
C TYR A 346 -26.00 -2.30 13.41
N LYS A 347 -27.19 -1.68 13.41
CA LYS A 347 -27.68 -0.93 14.57
C LYS A 347 -27.77 -1.82 15.81
N THR A 348 -28.48 -2.93 15.68
CA THR A 348 -28.72 -3.89 16.76
C THR A 348 -27.41 -4.50 17.24
N LYS A 349 -26.54 -4.91 16.31
CA LYS A 349 -25.22 -5.46 16.63
C LYS A 349 -24.33 -4.44 17.34
N LEU A 350 -24.29 -3.19 16.89
CA LEU A 350 -23.55 -2.13 17.58
C LEU A 350 -24.16 -1.78 18.96
N ASP A 351 -25.47 -1.96 19.14
CA ASP A 351 -26.11 -1.76 20.43
C ASP A 351 -25.73 -2.84 21.44
N GLU A 352 -25.66 -4.10 21.00
CA GLU A 352 -25.13 -5.24 21.76
C GLU A 352 -23.66 -5.04 22.16
N ILE A 353 -22.85 -4.41 21.28
CA ILE A 353 -21.44 -4.11 21.53
C ILE A 353 -21.23 -3.13 22.71
N ALA A 354 -22.22 -2.35 23.12
CA ALA A 354 -22.05 -1.42 24.23
C ALA A 354 -22.15 -2.05 25.64
N GLY A 355 -22.55 -3.33 25.76
CA GLY A 355 -22.63 -4.03 27.04
C GLY A 355 -21.57 -5.14 27.16
N ASN A 356 -20.93 -5.26 28.33
CA ASN A 356 -20.00 -6.32 28.77
C ASN A 356 -19.59 -7.35 27.68
N GLN A 357 -18.77 -6.90 26.72
CA GLN A 357 -18.41 -7.70 25.56
C GLN A 357 -17.30 -8.70 25.84
N GLU A 358 -17.33 -9.80 25.08
CA GLU A 358 -16.18 -10.65 24.83
C GLU A 358 -15.52 -10.19 23.52
N ILE A 359 -14.33 -9.58 23.64
CA ILE A 359 -13.54 -9.09 22.51
C ILE A 359 -12.34 -9.99 22.35
N TYR A 360 -12.28 -10.68 21.21
CA TYR A 360 -11.19 -11.54 20.81
C TYR A 360 -10.31 -10.82 19.78
N CYS A 361 -8.99 -10.98 19.84
CA CYS A 361 -8.09 -10.47 18.79
C CYS A 361 -7.27 -11.59 18.19
N LEU A 362 -7.56 -11.95 16.94
CA LEU A 362 -6.93 -13.10 16.30
C LEU A 362 -5.41 -12.96 16.24
N ASP A 363 -4.89 -11.75 16.00
CA ASP A 363 -3.45 -11.55 15.82
C ASP A 363 -2.63 -11.72 17.12
N LYS A 364 -3.25 -11.94 18.29
CA LYS A 364 -2.52 -12.19 19.56
C LYS A 364 -2.21 -13.65 19.83
N PHE A 365 -2.99 -14.56 19.28
CA PHE A 365 -2.88 -15.97 19.66
C PHE A 365 -1.65 -16.59 19.03
N ARG A 366 -0.80 -17.22 19.86
CA ARG A 366 0.49 -17.80 19.43
C ARG A 366 0.33 -19.05 18.58
N GLU A 367 -0.70 -19.84 18.81
CA GLU A 367 -1.08 -21.00 18.00
C GLU A 367 -2.60 -21.06 17.90
N LEU A 368 -3.14 -21.21 16.69
CA LEU A 368 -4.58 -21.31 16.47
C LEU A 368 -4.99 -22.79 16.54
N PRO A 369 -5.85 -23.25 17.46
CA PRO A 369 -6.20 -24.66 17.56
C PRO A 369 -6.86 -25.19 16.26
N LEU A 370 -6.46 -26.38 15.81
CA LEU A 370 -7.05 -27.04 14.63
C LEU A 370 -8.27 -27.87 14.96
N ASN A 371 -8.34 -28.41 16.17
CA ASN A 371 -9.35 -29.36 16.61
C ASN A 371 -10.21 -28.76 17.73
N SER A 372 -11.39 -29.33 17.93
CA SER A 372 -12.34 -28.96 18.99
C SER A 372 -11.96 -29.50 20.38
N GLU A 373 -10.87 -30.26 20.50
CA GLU A 373 -10.41 -30.82 21.77
C GLU A 373 -9.92 -29.75 22.74
N GLU A 374 -10.03 -30.04 24.04
CA GLU A 374 -9.62 -29.14 25.12
C GLU A 374 -8.11 -28.87 25.03
N CYS A 375 -7.77 -27.61 24.77
CA CYS A 375 -6.39 -27.14 24.85
C CYS A 375 -6.06 -26.84 26.31
N ALA A 376 -4.92 -27.31 26.82
CA ALA A 376 -4.51 -27.07 28.21
C ALA A 376 -4.22 -25.58 28.51
N ASP A 377 -4.03 -24.76 27.48
CA ASP A 377 -3.82 -23.32 27.59
C ASP A 377 -5.15 -22.54 27.54
N SER A 378 -5.37 -21.70 28.56
CA SER A 378 -6.59 -20.90 28.73
C SER A 378 -6.82 -19.90 27.59
N GLU A 379 -5.75 -19.30 27.04
CA GLU A 379 -5.86 -18.40 25.89
C GLU A 379 -6.24 -19.17 24.61
N ALA A 380 -5.60 -20.32 24.36
CA ALA A 380 -5.91 -21.20 23.24
C ALA A 380 -7.35 -21.73 23.30
N GLN A 381 -7.87 -22.09 24.48
CA GLN A 381 -9.24 -22.53 24.66
C GLN A 381 -10.24 -21.39 24.35
N THR A 382 -9.94 -20.18 24.80
CA THR A 382 -10.75 -18.98 24.58
C THR A 382 -10.92 -18.67 23.09
N ILE A 383 -9.83 -18.70 22.31
CA ILE A 383 -9.93 -18.54 20.86
C ILE A 383 -10.57 -19.76 20.17
N ASN A 384 -10.36 -20.99 20.68
CA ASN A 384 -10.99 -22.18 20.12
C ASN A 384 -12.52 -22.05 20.09
N THR A 385 -13.10 -21.61 21.22
CA THR A 385 -14.53 -21.34 21.37
C THR A 385 -15.00 -20.30 20.38
N ALA A 386 -14.30 -19.17 20.25
CA ALA A 386 -14.65 -18.13 19.28
C ALA A 386 -14.64 -18.63 17.83
N LEU A 387 -13.63 -19.41 17.44
CA LEU A 387 -13.53 -19.97 16.09
C LEU A 387 -14.60 -21.05 15.81
N ASN A 388 -14.96 -21.84 16.82
CA ASN A 388 -16.06 -22.82 16.75
C ASN A 388 -17.41 -22.13 16.56
N GLU A 389 -17.69 -21.09 17.35
CA GLU A 389 -18.94 -20.33 17.25
C GLU A 389 -19.08 -19.57 15.93
N LEU A 390 -17.96 -19.16 15.34
CA LEU A 390 -17.90 -18.63 13.96
C LEU A 390 -18.11 -19.70 12.88
N GLY A 391 -18.25 -20.97 13.24
CA GLY A 391 -18.47 -22.08 12.31
C GLY A 391 -17.24 -22.41 11.46
N LEU A 392 -16.03 -22.11 11.93
CA LEU A 392 -14.82 -22.30 11.12
C LEU A 392 -14.39 -23.77 11.08
N SER A 393 -14.40 -24.34 9.88
CA SER A 393 -13.87 -25.68 9.61
C SER A 393 -12.37 -25.81 9.88
N VAL A 394 -11.88 -27.05 9.99
CA VAL A 394 -10.43 -27.34 10.12
C VAL A 394 -9.64 -26.71 8.98
N ARG A 395 -10.17 -26.77 7.74
CA ARG A 395 -9.57 -26.13 6.57
C ARG A 395 -9.45 -24.62 6.75
N ALA A 396 -10.50 -23.96 7.22
CA ALA A 396 -10.47 -22.53 7.49
C ALA A 396 -9.35 -22.18 8.50
N ARG A 397 -9.25 -22.93 9.59
CA ARG A 397 -8.22 -22.75 10.63
C ARG A 397 -6.81 -22.94 10.10
N LEU A 398 -6.59 -23.91 9.20
CA LEU A 398 -5.31 -24.09 8.50
C LEU A 398 -4.96 -22.87 7.63
N CYS A 399 -5.93 -22.31 6.90
CA CYS A 399 -5.73 -21.09 6.12
C CYS A 399 -5.37 -19.88 7.02
N LEU A 400 -5.98 -19.75 8.20
CA LEU A 400 -5.62 -18.71 9.16
C LEU A 400 -4.20 -18.87 9.71
N ARG A 401 -3.77 -20.13 9.98
CA ARG A 401 -2.37 -20.42 10.35
C ARG A 401 -1.41 -20.04 9.23
N ALA A 402 -1.70 -20.43 7.98
CA ALA A 402 -0.86 -20.11 6.82
C ALA A 402 -0.72 -18.59 6.61
N ALA A 403 -1.82 -17.83 6.73
CA ALA A 403 -1.79 -16.37 6.65
C ALA A 403 -0.88 -15.73 7.71
N ARG A 404 -0.87 -16.29 8.92
CA ARG A 404 0.01 -15.84 10.00
C ARG A 404 1.46 -16.27 9.79
N GLU A 405 1.70 -17.48 9.33
CA GLU A 405 3.05 -17.97 9.07
C GLU A 405 3.72 -17.23 7.92
N ALA A 406 2.96 -16.83 6.89
CA ALA A 406 3.45 -15.95 5.84
C ALA A 406 3.96 -14.61 6.39
N GLU A 407 3.28 -14.01 7.39
CA GLU A 407 3.75 -12.79 8.04
C GLU A 407 4.99 -13.04 8.92
N ASN A 408 5.04 -14.19 9.63
CA ASN A 408 6.23 -14.59 10.40
C ASN A 408 7.45 -14.76 9.49
N HIS A 409 7.27 -15.36 8.30
CA HIS A 409 8.30 -15.51 7.29
C HIS A 409 8.84 -14.15 6.83
N LYS A 410 7.98 -13.15 6.60
CA LYS A 410 8.43 -11.77 6.28
C LYS A 410 9.32 -11.19 7.39
N ILE A 411 8.94 -11.38 8.64
CA ILE A 411 9.72 -10.90 9.79
C ILE A 411 11.06 -11.65 9.90
N ALA A 412 11.08 -12.97 9.67
CA ALA A 412 12.30 -13.77 9.66
C ALA A 412 13.26 -13.36 8.53
N ASN A 413 12.70 -13.15 7.33
CA ASN A 413 13.41 -12.62 6.17
C ASN A 413 14.05 -11.26 6.45
N GLN A 414 13.29 -10.35 7.07
CA GLN A 414 13.81 -9.06 7.50
C GLN A 414 15.02 -9.21 8.42
N LYS A 415 14.92 -10.04 9.46
CA LYS A 415 16.02 -10.29 10.40
C LYS A 415 17.26 -10.84 9.69
N LYS A 416 17.09 -11.75 8.73
CA LYS A 416 18.19 -12.28 7.93
C LYS A 416 18.89 -11.15 7.16
N ILE A 417 18.13 -10.27 6.52
CA ILE A 417 18.69 -9.13 5.78
C ILE A 417 19.37 -8.14 6.74
N ASP A 418 18.78 -7.87 7.89
CA ASP A 418 19.35 -6.98 8.90
C ASP A 418 20.73 -7.46 9.36
N THR A 419 20.96 -8.78 9.49
CA THR A 419 22.29 -9.32 9.82
C THR A 419 23.36 -9.07 8.76
N ASN A 420 22.96 -8.84 7.50
CA ASN A 420 23.89 -8.53 6.41
C ASN A 420 24.22 -7.04 6.31
N ARG A 421 23.55 -6.16 7.07
CA ARG A 421 23.76 -4.70 7.03
C ARG A 421 25.22 -4.33 7.31
N ASP A 422 25.81 -4.87 8.36
CA ASP A 422 27.21 -4.61 8.74
C ASP A 422 28.19 -5.01 7.64
N ASN A 423 27.88 -6.09 6.91
CA ASN A 423 28.71 -6.56 5.80
C ASN A 423 28.64 -5.58 4.62
N MET A 424 27.45 -5.03 4.32
CA MET A 424 27.29 -3.99 3.31
C MET A 424 28.07 -2.72 3.69
N GLU A 425 27.97 -2.26 4.94
CA GLU A 425 28.67 -1.07 5.41
C GLU A 425 30.20 -1.25 5.37
N LYS A 426 30.71 -2.42 5.76
CA LYS A 426 32.14 -2.75 5.64
C LYS A 426 32.59 -2.73 4.19
N ALA A 427 31.85 -3.35 3.27
CA ALA A 427 32.18 -3.34 1.85
C ALA A 427 32.16 -1.92 1.25
N MET A 428 31.19 -1.09 1.65
CA MET A 428 31.12 0.31 1.24
C MET A 428 32.28 1.14 1.81
N THR A 429 32.71 0.88 3.04
CA THR A 429 33.88 1.54 3.64
C THR A 429 35.15 1.25 2.83
N VAL A 430 35.31 0.02 2.33
CA VAL A 430 36.42 -0.32 1.42
C VAL A 430 36.37 0.48 0.12
N LEU A 431 35.18 0.63 -0.47
CA LEU A 431 35.00 1.44 -1.69
C LEU A 431 35.23 2.94 -1.45
N GLU A 432 34.85 3.47 -0.29
CA GLU A 432 35.18 4.84 0.12
C GLU A 432 36.69 5.04 0.29
N GLY A 433 37.38 4.05 0.86
CA GLY A 433 38.84 4.03 0.94
C GLY A 433 39.50 4.02 -0.45
N TYR A 434 38.98 3.20 -1.37
CA TYR A 434 39.44 3.19 -2.76
C TYR A 434 39.25 4.56 -3.44
N ARG A 435 38.08 5.19 -3.26
CA ARG A 435 37.80 6.53 -3.78
C ARG A 435 38.81 7.57 -3.29
N THR A 436 39.11 7.55 -1.98
CA THR A 436 40.08 8.45 -1.35
C THR A 436 41.51 8.23 -1.86
N SER A 437 41.89 6.96 -2.08
CA SER A 437 43.20 6.61 -2.67
C SER A 437 43.34 7.10 -4.11
N CYS A 438 42.29 7.00 -4.93
CA CYS A 438 42.27 7.55 -6.28
C CYS A 438 42.46 9.08 -6.28
N GLU A 439 41.72 9.77 -5.41
CA GLU A 439 41.82 11.22 -5.25
C GLU A 439 43.25 11.66 -4.86
N THR A 440 43.91 10.91 -3.97
CA THR A 440 45.31 11.17 -3.57
C THR A 440 46.28 11.05 -4.76
N ARG A 441 46.02 10.10 -5.66
CA ARG A 441 46.76 9.92 -6.92
C ARG A 441 46.35 10.95 -8.00
N ARG A 442 45.46 11.90 -7.68
CA ARG A 442 44.87 12.90 -8.59
C ARG A 442 44.17 12.28 -9.80
N VAL A 443 43.63 11.07 -9.63
CA VAL A 443 42.80 10.40 -10.63
C VAL A 443 41.39 10.22 -10.08
N GLY A 444 40.37 10.41 -10.91
CA GLY A 444 38.99 10.12 -10.53
C GLY A 444 38.81 8.61 -10.30
N TYR A 445 38.09 8.23 -9.24
CA TYR A 445 37.83 6.81 -8.95
C TYR A 445 37.02 6.14 -10.06
N TYR A 446 36.10 6.87 -10.68
CA TYR A 446 35.33 6.43 -11.85
C TYR A 446 36.26 6.02 -12.98
N ASP A 447 37.19 6.90 -13.36
CA ASP A 447 38.14 6.68 -14.44
C ASP A 447 39.18 5.59 -14.12
N SER A 448 39.73 5.59 -12.89
CA SER A 448 40.65 4.53 -12.44
C SER A 448 39.98 3.17 -12.54
N PHE A 449 38.75 3.07 -12.04
CA PHE A 449 37.98 1.84 -12.07
C PHE A 449 37.60 1.43 -13.49
N LYS A 450 37.21 2.38 -14.35
CA LYS A 450 36.91 2.08 -15.75
C LYS A 450 38.12 1.50 -16.49
N LEU A 451 39.33 1.97 -16.18
CA LEU A 451 40.57 1.50 -16.78
C LEU A 451 41.08 0.16 -16.20
N GLN A 452 40.81 -0.14 -14.92
CA GLN A 452 41.32 -1.30 -14.17
C GLN A 452 42.80 -1.60 -14.44
N LYS A 453 43.68 -0.67 -14.07
CA LYS A 453 45.13 -0.81 -14.25
C LYS A 453 45.83 -1.41 -13.03
N TYR A 454 45.23 -1.26 -11.85
CA TYR A 454 45.84 -1.62 -10.58
C TYR A 454 45.05 -2.72 -9.87
N GLN A 455 45.72 -3.46 -8.99
CA GLN A 455 45.09 -4.54 -8.21
C GLN A 455 43.94 -4.02 -7.34
N GLU A 456 44.05 -2.79 -6.84
CA GLU A 456 43.02 -2.09 -6.06
C GLU A 456 41.73 -1.88 -6.88
N ASP A 457 41.84 -1.64 -8.19
CA ASP A 457 40.66 -1.51 -9.07
C ASP A 457 39.90 -2.84 -9.16
N PHE A 458 40.62 -3.96 -9.21
CA PHE A 458 40.04 -5.30 -9.20
C PHE A 458 39.38 -5.62 -7.85
N MET A 459 40.03 -5.27 -6.74
CA MET A 459 39.46 -5.42 -5.39
C MET A 459 38.19 -4.60 -5.21
N ALA A 460 38.16 -3.36 -5.72
CA ALA A 460 36.95 -2.55 -5.75
C ALA A 460 35.84 -3.22 -6.57
N ASN A 461 36.17 -3.90 -7.67
CA ASN A 461 35.19 -4.60 -8.50
C ASN A 461 34.58 -5.81 -7.77
N ILE A 462 35.39 -6.54 -7.00
CA ILE A 462 34.89 -7.61 -6.13
C ILE A 462 33.89 -7.05 -5.11
N LYS A 463 34.23 -5.95 -4.41
CA LYS A 463 33.32 -5.33 -3.43
C LYS A 463 32.05 -4.78 -4.05
N ARG A 464 32.12 -4.23 -5.27
CA ARG A 464 30.93 -3.85 -6.05
C ARG A 464 30.01 -5.04 -6.31
N LEU A 465 30.57 -6.19 -6.70
CA LEU A 465 29.80 -7.42 -6.98
C LEU A 465 29.18 -8.03 -5.72
N GLU A 466 29.93 -8.07 -4.61
CA GLU A 466 29.40 -8.50 -3.30
C GLU A 466 28.18 -7.67 -2.90
N LEU A 467 28.27 -6.34 -2.99
CA LEU A 467 27.17 -5.45 -2.70
C LEU A 467 25.99 -5.64 -3.68
N ALA A 468 26.26 -5.79 -4.97
CA ALA A 468 25.23 -6.03 -5.97
C ALA A 468 24.42 -7.31 -5.66
N GLY A 469 25.10 -8.42 -5.31
CA GLY A 469 24.45 -9.67 -4.95
C GLY A 469 23.54 -9.55 -3.73
N MET A 470 24.03 -8.88 -2.67
CA MET A 470 23.22 -8.66 -1.46
C MET A 470 22.00 -7.77 -1.73
N TRP A 471 22.15 -6.69 -2.50
CA TRP A 471 21.02 -5.84 -2.86
C TRP A 471 20.03 -6.53 -3.79
N ASP A 472 20.51 -7.29 -4.78
CA ASP A 472 19.64 -8.00 -5.72
C ASP A 472 18.80 -9.07 -5.00
N GLU A 473 19.33 -9.75 -3.96
CA GLU A 473 18.54 -10.64 -3.07
C GLU A 473 17.37 -9.88 -2.42
N ILE A 474 17.64 -8.70 -1.82
CA ILE A 474 16.61 -7.85 -1.21
C ILE A 474 15.55 -7.45 -2.24
N ILE A 475 15.97 -7.05 -3.45
CA ILE A 475 15.06 -6.63 -4.51
C ILE A 475 14.17 -7.79 -4.98
N GLU A 476 14.70 -9.01 -5.11
CA GLU A 476 13.90 -10.18 -5.45
C GLU A 476 12.84 -10.50 -4.38
N MET A 477 13.20 -10.40 -3.10
CA MET A 477 12.25 -10.58 -2.00
C MET A 477 11.14 -9.53 -2.00
N LEU A 478 11.47 -8.27 -2.31
CA LEU A 478 10.47 -7.19 -2.44
C LEU A 478 9.52 -7.38 -3.61
N LYS A 479 10.01 -7.84 -4.77
CA LYS A 479 9.15 -8.16 -5.92
C LYS A 479 8.10 -9.22 -5.57
N ARG A 480 8.44 -10.15 -4.68
CA ARG A 480 7.58 -11.24 -4.22
C ARG A 480 6.77 -10.89 -2.97
N TYR A 481 6.88 -9.67 -2.46
CA TYR A 481 6.26 -9.23 -1.20
C TYR A 481 6.64 -10.11 0.00
N GLU A 482 7.88 -10.62 0.03
CA GLU A 482 8.43 -11.50 1.07
C GLU A 482 9.09 -10.74 2.24
N LEU A 483 8.98 -9.41 2.25
CA LEU A 483 9.41 -8.53 3.35
C LEU A 483 8.23 -7.78 3.96
N PRO A 484 8.36 -7.29 5.20
CA PRO A 484 7.32 -6.52 5.85
C PRO A 484 6.95 -5.28 5.02
N ASP A 485 5.67 -4.94 4.95
CA ASP A 485 5.20 -3.84 4.10
C ASP A 485 5.82 -2.48 4.46
N GLY A 486 6.27 -2.33 5.71
CA GLY A 486 6.97 -1.13 6.19
C GLY A 486 8.44 -1.01 5.79
N PHE A 487 9.05 -2.04 5.20
CA PHE A 487 10.49 -2.09 4.92
C PHE A 487 10.98 -0.92 4.07
N GLU A 488 10.31 -0.66 2.94
CA GLU A 488 10.68 0.40 1.99
C GLU A 488 10.53 1.82 2.57
N GLY A 489 9.91 1.96 3.75
CA GLY A 489 9.74 3.23 4.47
C GLY A 489 10.64 3.39 5.70
N GLU A 490 11.46 2.40 6.04
CA GLU A 490 12.34 2.41 7.20
C GLU A 490 13.55 3.33 6.97
N ASP A 491 13.76 4.29 7.88
CA ASP A 491 14.80 5.32 7.75
C ASP A 491 16.19 4.71 7.52
N SER A 492 16.54 3.68 8.29
CA SER A 492 17.84 3.00 8.22
C SER A 492 18.11 2.38 6.83
N TRP A 493 17.10 1.77 6.21
CA TRP A 493 17.21 1.16 4.88
C TRP A 493 17.18 2.19 3.75
N VAL A 494 16.39 3.27 3.90
CA VAL A 494 16.37 4.39 2.95
C VAL A 494 17.73 5.10 2.93
N GLU A 495 18.31 5.35 4.10
CA GLU A 495 19.64 5.98 4.26
C GLU A 495 20.75 5.10 3.68
N LEU A 496 20.79 3.82 4.07
CA LEU A 496 21.78 2.86 3.56
C LEU A 496 21.68 2.69 2.05
N GLY A 497 20.47 2.54 1.52
CA GLY A 497 20.21 2.43 0.09
C GLY A 497 20.63 3.69 -0.68
N THR A 498 20.39 4.87 -0.12
CA THR A 498 20.83 6.14 -0.71
C THR A 498 22.36 6.25 -0.73
N LYS A 499 23.03 5.91 0.38
CA LYS A 499 24.49 5.91 0.47
C LYS A 499 25.09 4.90 -0.51
N TYR A 500 24.54 3.69 -0.57
CA TYR A 500 24.93 2.65 -1.53
C TYR A 500 24.81 3.14 -2.97
N ARG A 501 23.65 3.66 -3.36
CA ARG A 501 23.41 4.14 -4.72
C ARG A 501 24.42 5.22 -5.12
N ARG A 502 24.59 6.26 -4.29
CA ARG A 502 25.52 7.37 -4.57
C ARG A 502 26.98 6.94 -4.67
N LEU A 503 27.38 5.93 -3.89
CA LEU A 503 28.75 5.43 -3.89
C LEU A 503 28.99 4.45 -5.06
N VAL A 504 28.10 3.48 -5.26
CA VAL A 504 28.36 2.28 -6.06
C VAL A 504 27.82 2.37 -7.48
N GLU A 505 26.75 3.12 -7.72
CA GLU A 505 26.19 3.27 -9.07
C GLU A 505 27.20 3.82 -10.08
N PRO A 506 28.06 4.80 -9.74
CA PRO A 506 29.15 5.23 -10.62
C PRO A 506 30.11 4.11 -11.03
N PHE A 507 30.39 3.14 -10.14
CA PHE A 507 31.22 1.98 -10.49
C PHE A 507 30.51 1.06 -11.49
N ASP A 508 29.20 0.85 -11.33
CA ASP A 508 28.41 0.06 -12.27
C ASP A 508 28.30 0.76 -13.64
N ILE A 509 28.18 2.10 -13.67
CA ILE A 509 28.22 2.88 -14.90
C ILE A 509 29.61 2.77 -15.56
N ALA A 510 30.70 2.88 -14.80
CA ALA A 510 32.06 2.70 -15.31
C ALA A 510 32.25 1.28 -15.88
N ASN A 511 31.78 0.25 -15.18
CA ASN A 511 31.84 -1.13 -15.66
C ASN A 511 31.01 -1.34 -16.93
N TYR A 512 29.84 -0.70 -17.02
CA TYR A 512 28.98 -0.74 -18.21
C TYR A 512 29.73 -0.18 -19.42
N TYR A 513 30.19 1.08 -19.36
CA TYR A 513 30.88 1.72 -20.48
C TYR A 513 32.31 1.22 -20.72
N ARG A 514 32.91 0.46 -19.80
CA ARG A 514 34.16 -0.28 -20.04
C ARG A 514 33.94 -1.45 -21.00
N ASN A 515 32.84 -2.18 -20.83
CA ASN A 515 32.57 -3.42 -21.57
C ASN A 515 31.71 -3.19 -22.82
N SER A 516 31.00 -2.06 -22.90
CA SER A 516 30.23 -1.64 -24.09
C SER A 516 31.17 -1.15 -25.19
N LEU A 517 31.94 -2.07 -25.79
CA LEU A 517 33.04 -1.69 -26.69
C LEU A 517 32.61 -1.38 -28.13
N ASN A 518 31.56 -1.98 -28.71
CA ASN A 518 31.23 -1.78 -30.15
C ASN A 518 29.84 -2.28 -30.59
N ALA A 519 28.82 -2.34 -29.73
CA ALA A 519 27.47 -2.79 -30.14
C ALA A 519 26.46 -1.65 -29.99
N ASP A 520 26.09 -1.04 -31.11
CA ASP A 520 24.94 -0.17 -31.33
C ASP A 520 24.23 0.36 -30.06
N THR A 521 24.65 1.55 -29.63
CA THR A 521 23.76 2.53 -28.99
C THR A 521 23.01 2.10 -27.71
N GLN A 522 23.53 1.22 -26.85
CA GLN A 522 22.90 0.99 -25.55
C GLN A 522 23.39 2.02 -24.52
N LEU A 523 22.53 2.99 -24.19
CA LEU A 523 22.76 3.98 -23.14
C LEU A 523 22.38 3.35 -21.80
N TYR A 524 23.13 3.66 -20.74
CA TYR A 524 22.88 3.12 -19.39
C TYR A 524 21.44 3.38 -18.90
N MET A 525 20.87 4.53 -19.26
CA MET A 525 19.51 4.93 -18.86
C MET A 525 18.40 4.32 -19.73
N LYS A 526 18.72 3.54 -20.77
CA LYS A 526 17.69 2.83 -21.55
C LYS A 526 16.98 1.76 -20.69
N PRO A 527 15.69 1.48 -20.97
CA PRO A 527 14.95 0.42 -20.28
C PRO A 527 15.71 -0.91 -20.31
N GLY A 528 15.89 -1.51 -19.14
CA GLY A 528 16.58 -2.80 -18.99
C GLY A 528 18.08 -2.72 -18.72
N SER A 529 18.74 -1.57 -18.93
CA SER A 529 20.20 -1.43 -18.72
C SER A 529 20.56 -1.06 -17.28
N ARG A 530 19.89 -0.06 -16.70
CA ARG A 530 20.11 0.36 -15.30
C ARG A 530 19.59 -0.70 -14.31
N PRO A 531 20.44 -1.27 -13.44
CA PRO A 531 20.01 -2.28 -12.46
C PRO A 531 18.87 -1.83 -11.55
N LYS A 532 17.92 -2.73 -11.26
CA LYS A 532 16.71 -2.43 -10.48
C LYS A 532 17.03 -1.92 -9.06
N ARG A 533 18.09 -2.40 -8.41
CA ARG A 533 18.52 -1.95 -7.07
C ARG A 533 18.73 -0.43 -6.96
N TYR A 534 19.15 0.23 -8.03
CA TYR A 534 19.31 1.70 -8.05
C TYR A 534 17.97 2.41 -8.23
N TRP A 535 17.07 1.88 -9.05
CA TRP A 535 15.70 2.39 -9.16
C TRP A 535 14.95 2.31 -7.82
N TYR A 536 15.07 1.20 -7.09
CA TYR A 536 14.38 1.01 -5.82
C TYR A 536 14.88 2.01 -4.78
N THR A 537 16.20 2.04 -4.53
CA THR A 537 16.81 2.94 -3.56
C THR A 537 16.62 4.42 -3.89
N GLN A 538 16.59 4.79 -5.18
CA GLN A 538 16.19 6.14 -5.62
C GLN A 538 14.74 6.45 -5.25
N ARG A 539 13.79 5.59 -5.64
CA ARG A 539 12.36 5.80 -5.41
C ARG A 539 12.01 5.83 -3.92
N TRP A 540 12.67 5.01 -3.10
CA TRP A 540 12.48 5.03 -1.64
C TRP A 540 12.79 6.41 -1.06
N ARG A 541 13.94 6.98 -1.42
CA ARG A 541 14.33 8.32 -0.98
C ARG A 541 13.37 9.38 -1.48
N GLU A 542 13.07 9.39 -2.78
CA GLU A 542 12.18 10.38 -3.40
C GLU A 542 10.80 10.37 -2.73
N HIS A 543 10.27 9.19 -2.45
CA HIS A 543 9.01 9.03 -1.73
C HIS A 543 9.11 9.52 -0.28
N LYS A 544 10.16 9.12 0.45
CA LYS A 544 10.35 9.46 1.87
C LYS A 544 10.51 10.95 2.10
N GLU A 545 11.30 11.60 1.25
CA GLU A 545 11.58 13.04 1.32
C GLU A 545 10.51 13.89 0.60
N ASN A 546 9.52 13.25 -0.03
CA ASN A 546 8.47 13.88 -0.82
C ASN A 546 9.03 14.80 -1.92
N ILE A 547 10.02 14.28 -2.65
CA ILE A 547 10.71 14.94 -3.77
C ILE A 547 10.13 14.40 -5.08
N PRO A 548 10.04 15.21 -6.16
CA PRO A 548 9.57 14.74 -7.46
C PRO A 548 10.28 13.47 -7.93
N ARG A 549 9.48 12.54 -8.46
CA ARG A 549 9.96 11.26 -8.95
C ARG A 549 10.98 11.46 -10.09
N GLY A 550 12.09 10.72 -10.03
CA GLY A 550 13.14 10.76 -11.06
C GLY A 550 14.12 11.92 -10.94
N SER A 551 13.98 12.79 -9.94
CA SER A 551 14.83 13.98 -9.77
C SER A 551 16.18 13.70 -9.08
N SER A 552 16.38 12.51 -8.50
CA SER A 552 17.66 12.14 -7.86
C SER A 552 18.70 11.62 -8.87
N GLY A 553 19.16 12.50 -9.76
CA GLY A 553 20.16 12.20 -10.80
C GLY A 553 21.62 12.17 -10.32
N GLU A 554 21.89 12.46 -9.05
CA GLU A 554 23.25 12.65 -8.54
C GLU A 554 24.15 11.40 -8.60
N SER A 555 23.54 10.22 -8.75
CA SER A 555 24.26 8.94 -8.88
C SER A 555 24.40 8.47 -10.33
N THR A 556 23.67 9.09 -11.27
CA THR A 556 23.65 8.73 -12.69
C THR A 556 24.36 9.72 -13.60
N PHE A 557 24.84 10.86 -13.09
CA PHE A 557 25.45 11.90 -13.93
C PHE A 557 26.60 11.41 -14.81
N TRP A 558 27.35 10.38 -14.39
CA TRP A 558 28.39 9.77 -15.23
C TRP A 558 27.82 9.13 -16.50
N ALA A 559 26.59 8.63 -16.47
CA ALA A 559 25.90 8.13 -17.65
C ALA A 559 25.57 9.29 -18.62
N ASP A 560 25.16 10.44 -18.09
CA ASP A 560 24.89 11.64 -18.90
C ASP A 560 26.18 12.17 -19.55
N VAL A 561 27.29 12.20 -18.80
CA VAL A 561 28.62 12.55 -19.32
C VAL A 561 29.03 11.61 -20.45
N GLU A 562 28.90 10.29 -20.27
CA GLU A 562 29.25 9.32 -21.31
C GLU A 562 28.36 9.46 -22.55
N GLN A 563 27.06 9.69 -22.36
CA GLN A 563 26.13 9.92 -23.45
C GLN A 563 26.52 11.17 -24.25
N LEU A 564 26.71 12.32 -23.59
CA LEU A 564 27.11 13.56 -24.27
C LEU A 564 28.47 13.42 -24.95
N ARG A 565 29.41 12.71 -24.33
CA ARG A 565 30.72 12.41 -24.93
C ARG A 565 30.57 11.56 -26.19
N ILE A 566 29.74 10.51 -26.17
CA ILE A 566 29.46 9.67 -27.35
C ILE A 566 28.83 10.50 -28.46
N GLU A 567 27.77 11.26 -28.16
CA GLU A 567 27.06 12.06 -29.16
C GLU A 567 27.97 13.13 -29.79
N MET A 568 28.68 13.89 -28.97
CA MET A 568 29.47 15.03 -29.47
C MET A 568 30.80 14.61 -30.09
N ILE A 569 31.46 13.57 -29.56
CA ILE A 569 32.80 13.17 -30.02
C ILE A 569 32.72 12.03 -31.03
N ALA A 570 32.00 10.95 -30.70
CA ALA A 570 31.94 9.77 -31.57
C ALA A 570 30.97 9.98 -32.75
N ASN A 571 29.76 10.49 -32.48
CA ASN A 571 28.75 10.76 -33.50
C ASN A 571 28.93 12.14 -34.17
N LYS A 572 29.84 12.98 -33.66
CA LYS A 572 30.15 14.33 -34.15
C LYS A 572 28.93 15.25 -34.19
N THR A 573 27.98 15.07 -33.26
CA THR A 573 26.83 15.93 -33.11
C THR A 573 27.27 17.36 -32.70
N PRO A 574 26.81 18.42 -33.38
CA PRO A 574 27.18 19.79 -33.05
C PRO A 574 26.75 20.20 -31.63
N PHE A 575 27.58 20.98 -30.94
CA PHE A 575 27.28 21.49 -29.59
C PHE A 575 25.90 22.16 -29.50
N ASN A 576 25.49 22.93 -30.51
CA ASN A 576 24.20 23.63 -30.50
C ASN A 576 23.01 22.67 -30.35
N SER A 577 23.12 21.43 -30.84
CA SER A 577 22.07 20.42 -30.72
C SER A 577 21.96 19.82 -29.31
N GLU A 578 23.04 19.86 -28.54
CA GLU A 578 23.12 19.25 -27.20
C GLU A 578 23.27 20.30 -26.07
N LYS A 579 23.26 21.59 -26.44
CA LYS A 579 23.54 22.72 -25.53
C LYS A 579 22.65 22.71 -24.29
N GLU A 580 21.36 22.43 -24.44
CA GLU A 580 20.40 22.40 -23.32
C GLU A 580 20.75 21.31 -22.31
N LYS A 581 21.07 20.09 -22.78
CA LYS A 581 21.47 18.98 -21.91
C LYS A 581 22.82 19.23 -21.22
N VAL A 582 23.75 19.88 -21.92
CA VAL A 582 25.02 20.31 -21.31
C VAL A 582 24.77 21.32 -20.20
N LEU A 583 23.94 22.33 -20.43
CA LEU A 583 23.60 23.34 -19.41
C LEU A 583 22.91 22.70 -18.21
N GLU A 584 21.92 21.85 -18.45
CA GLU A 584 21.21 21.12 -17.39
C GLU A 584 22.17 20.26 -16.55
N LEU A 585 23.10 19.54 -17.19
CA LEU A 585 24.12 18.76 -16.50
C LEU A 585 25.05 19.64 -15.65
N GLU A 586 25.53 20.77 -16.19
CA GLU A 586 26.40 21.69 -15.46
C GLU A 586 25.70 22.32 -14.25
N GLU A 587 24.45 22.76 -14.42
CA GLU A 587 23.61 23.30 -13.33
C GLU A 587 23.36 22.27 -12.24
N ASN A 588 23.00 21.04 -12.63
CA ASN A 588 22.80 19.94 -11.70
C ASN A 588 24.10 19.57 -10.97
N LEU A 589 25.24 19.49 -11.66
CA LEU A 589 26.53 19.21 -11.05
C LEU A 589 26.93 20.28 -10.03
N LYS A 590 26.71 21.56 -10.35
CA LYS A 590 26.96 22.66 -9.41
C LYS A 590 26.07 22.52 -8.17
N ALA A 591 24.77 22.31 -8.37
CA ALA A 591 23.81 22.14 -7.28
C ALA A 591 24.14 20.92 -6.39
N TRP A 592 24.49 19.78 -6.99
CA TRP A 592 24.87 18.58 -6.25
C TRP A 592 26.20 18.72 -5.52
N TYR A 593 27.16 19.46 -6.08
CA TYR A 593 28.41 19.79 -5.41
C TYR A 593 28.17 20.68 -4.19
N ASP A 594 27.39 21.76 -4.34
CA ASP A 594 27.05 22.68 -3.25
C ASP A 594 26.26 21.96 -2.14
N ALA A 595 25.41 21.00 -2.50
CA ALA A 595 24.69 20.15 -1.57
C ALA A 595 25.53 18.98 -1.01
N THR A 596 26.83 18.90 -1.31
CA THR A 596 27.76 17.85 -0.88
C THR A 596 27.40 16.42 -1.33
N LEU A 597 26.55 16.30 -2.35
CA LEU A 597 26.12 15.02 -2.93
C LEU A 597 27.16 14.47 -3.92
N VAL A 598 27.86 15.38 -4.59
CA VAL A 598 29.00 15.10 -5.48
C VAL A 598 30.25 15.73 -4.86
N LYS A 599 31.35 14.98 -4.78
CA LYS A 599 32.61 15.46 -4.18
C LYS A 599 33.54 16.05 -5.25
N LYS A 600 34.57 16.77 -4.81
CA LYS A 600 35.54 17.45 -5.69
C LYS A 600 36.34 16.51 -6.61
N ASP A 601 36.42 15.22 -6.26
CA ASP A 601 37.16 14.21 -7.01
C ASP A 601 36.65 14.01 -8.45
N VAL A 602 35.40 14.39 -8.74
CA VAL A 602 34.83 14.32 -10.09
C VAL A 602 35.34 15.42 -11.02
N PHE A 603 35.87 16.51 -10.48
CA PHE A 603 36.37 17.67 -11.22
C PHE A 603 37.90 17.64 -11.40
N LEU A 604 38.56 16.52 -11.07
CA LEU A 604 40.01 16.39 -11.26
C LEU A 604 40.39 16.46 -12.75
N PRO A 605 41.55 17.02 -13.11
CA PRO A 605 41.95 17.28 -14.50
C PRO A 605 41.93 16.06 -15.43
N GLU A 606 42.19 14.87 -14.87
CA GLU A 606 42.30 13.62 -15.61
C GLU A 606 40.98 12.87 -15.79
N THR A 607 39.88 13.39 -15.24
CA THR A 607 38.56 12.74 -15.30
C THR A 607 37.95 12.81 -16.69
N THR A 608 37.09 11.84 -17.02
CA THR A 608 36.32 11.85 -18.27
C THR A 608 35.47 13.12 -18.39
N LEU A 609 34.86 13.59 -17.29
CA LEU A 609 34.08 14.83 -17.25
C LEU A 609 34.92 16.03 -17.70
N VAL A 610 36.07 16.26 -17.07
CA VAL A 610 36.91 17.43 -17.37
C VAL A 610 37.54 17.34 -18.76
N LYS A 611 37.97 16.15 -19.17
CA LYS A 611 38.51 15.92 -20.52
C LYS A 611 37.48 16.22 -21.61
N TRP A 612 36.24 15.75 -21.43
CA TRP A 612 35.14 16.07 -22.34
C TRP A 612 34.78 17.55 -22.26
N TRP A 613 34.63 18.13 -21.06
CA TRP A 613 34.27 19.54 -20.91
C TRP A 613 35.27 20.48 -21.59
N LYS A 614 36.58 20.17 -21.55
CA LYS A 614 37.63 20.94 -22.25
C LYS A 614 37.49 20.96 -23.78
N THR A 615 36.74 20.04 -24.38
CA THR A 615 36.46 20.05 -25.83
C THR A 615 35.30 20.96 -26.23
N LEU A 616 34.53 21.47 -25.26
CA LEU A 616 33.42 22.38 -25.49
C LEU A 616 33.89 23.77 -25.97
N PRO A 617 33.05 24.54 -26.69
CA PRO A 617 33.40 25.87 -27.19
C PRO A 617 33.89 26.81 -26.07
N GLU A 618 34.94 27.58 -26.36
CA GLU A 618 35.54 28.51 -25.39
C GLU A 618 34.55 29.50 -24.81
N GLN A 619 33.64 30.04 -25.65
CA GLN A 619 32.59 30.96 -25.22
C GLN A 619 31.67 30.32 -24.17
N HIS A 620 31.28 29.06 -24.35
CA HIS A 620 30.47 28.31 -23.38
C HIS A 620 31.26 28.07 -22.09
N ARG A 621 32.48 27.57 -22.21
CA ARG A 621 33.36 27.30 -21.05
C ARG A 621 33.63 28.55 -20.22
N ALA A 622 33.72 29.71 -20.85
CA ALA A 622 33.93 30.99 -20.17
C ALA A 622 32.74 31.40 -19.29
N SER A 623 31.51 31.06 -19.69
CA SER A 623 30.26 31.36 -18.98
C SER A 623 29.70 30.20 -18.14
N SER A 624 30.34 29.03 -18.15
CA SER A 624 29.87 27.83 -17.45
C SER A 624 29.90 27.98 -15.92
N CYS A 625 28.85 27.49 -15.26
CA CYS A 625 28.70 27.56 -13.80
C CYS A 625 29.63 26.61 -13.02
N ILE A 626 30.24 25.62 -13.69
CA ILE A 626 31.21 24.69 -13.10
C ILE A 626 32.66 25.04 -13.43
N LYS A 627 32.90 26.14 -14.17
CA LYS A 627 34.25 26.57 -14.58
C LYS A 627 35.22 26.65 -13.40
N GLU A 628 34.81 27.26 -12.30
CA GLU A 628 35.65 27.43 -11.11
C GLU A 628 36.00 26.09 -10.45
N LEU A 629 35.10 25.10 -10.52
CA LEU A 629 35.31 23.76 -9.97
C LEU A 629 36.33 22.95 -10.76
N ILE A 630 36.49 23.24 -12.06
CA ILE A 630 37.44 22.57 -12.97
C ILE A 630 38.79 23.29 -13.01
N SER A 631 38.81 24.59 -12.67
CA SER A 631 39.98 25.45 -12.75
C SER A 631 40.82 25.47 -11.46
N SER A 632 40.28 24.94 -10.36
CA SER A 632 40.94 24.70 -9.07
C SER A 632 41.57 23.31 -9.00
#